data_AF-A0A7J8YUL5-F1
#
_entry.id   AF-A0A7J8YUL5-F1
#
_cell.length_a   1.000
_cell.length_b   1.000
_cell.length_c   1.000
_cell.angle_alpha   90.00
_cell.angle_beta   90.00
_cell.angle_gamma   90.00
#
_symmetry.space_group_name_H-M   'P 1'
#
loop_
_entity.id
_entity.type
_entity.pdbx_description
1 polymer ?
#
loop_
_entity_poly.entity_id
_entity_poly.type
_entity_poly.pdbx_seq_one_letter_code
_entity_poly.pdbx_strand_id
1 'polypeptide(L)'
;SDIRKTFKRAFSRWASVIPVSFVETDDYGFADIKIGFYTGDHGDGEPFDGVLGILAHSFSPESGRFHLDAAETWAVDFGVEKSTVAVDLESVAIHEIGHLLGLAHSPVKNAVMYPSLKPREKKVDLSIDDIQGVQSLYGSNPNFTFGSLLESDTSANQAIGLRFEPSFWAISMFLAASFFCI
;
A
#
# COMPACT_ATOMS: atom_id res chain seq x y z
N SER A 1 16.44 2.62 -7.09
CA SER A 1 16.26 3.36 -5.82
C SER A 1 15.23 2.65 -4.97
N ASP A 2 15.14 2.97 -3.68
CA ASP A 2 14.11 2.38 -2.80
C ASP A 2 12.70 2.85 -3.15
N ILE A 3 12.56 4.06 -3.72
CA ILE A 3 11.31 4.55 -4.33
C ILE A 3 10.81 3.60 -5.43
N ARG A 4 11.65 3.24 -6.40
CA ARG A 4 11.27 2.29 -7.48
C ARG A 4 10.83 0.93 -6.91
N LYS A 5 11.50 0.44 -5.86
CA LYS A 5 11.09 -0.80 -5.18
C LYS A 5 9.73 -0.65 -4.48
N THR A 6 9.45 0.49 -3.86
CA THR A 6 8.17 0.78 -3.22
C THR A 6 7.01 0.73 -4.23
N PHE A 7 7.14 1.40 -5.38
CA PHE A 7 6.12 1.31 -6.43
C PHE A 7 5.96 -0.10 -6.97
N LYS A 8 7.06 -0.84 -7.19
CA LYS A 8 6.98 -2.26 -7.59
C LYS A 8 6.15 -3.09 -6.61
N ARG A 9 6.39 -2.93 -5.30
CA ARG A 9 5.60 -3.63 -4.27
C ARG A 9 4.12 -3.23 -4.30
N ALA A 10 3.81 -1.95 -4.47
CA ALA A 10 2.43 -1.46 -4.55
C ALA A 10 1.69 -2.05 -5.77
N PHE A 11 2.29 -2.02 -6.95
CA PHE A 11 1.74 -2.67 -8.15
C PHE A 11 1.61 -4.19 -8.00
N SER A 12 2.60 -4.85 -7.40
CA SER A 12 2.55 -6.30 -7.20
C SER A 12 1.40 -6.75 -6.29
N ARG A 13 0.97 -5.91 -5.34
CA ARG A 13 -0.20 -6.23 -4.49
C ARG A 13 -1.50 -6.24 -5.28
N TRP A 14 -1.70 -5.28 -6.17
CA TRP A 14 -2.86 -5.32 -7.06
C TRP A 14 -2.75 -6.50 -8.04
N ALA A 15 -1.60 -6.70 -8.68
CA ALA A 15 -1.39 -7.81 -9.60
C ALA A 15 -1.56 -9.21 -8.97
N SER A 16 -1.41 -9.35 -7.66
CA SER A 16 -1.61 -10.64 -6.99
C SER A 16 -3.08 -11.05 -6.89
N VAL A 17 -4.02 -10.10 -6.98
CA VAL A 17 -5.47 -10.35 -6.79
C VAL A 17 -6.29 -10.24 -8.07
N ILE A 18 -5.77 -9.63 -9.12
CA ILE A 18 -6.42 -9.51 -10.45
C ILE A 18 -5.52 -10.04 -11.58
N PRO A 19 -6.08 -10.44 -12.74
CA PRO A 19 -5.32 -11.03 -13.84
C PRO A 19 -4.60 -9.98 -14.71
N VAL A 20 -3.87 -9.04 -14.09
CA VAL A 20 -3.09 -8.00 -14.79
C VAL A 20 -1.61 -8.06 -14.38
N SER A 21 -0.73 -7.60 -15.26
CA SER A 21 0.71 -7.48 -15.00
C SER A 21 1.19 -6.06 -15.23
N PHE A 22 2.00 -5.53 -14.32
CA PHE A 22 2.65 -4.23 -14.48
C PHE A 22 4.14 -4.43 -14.81
N VAL A 23 4.63 -3.68 -15.81
CA VAL A 23 6.03 -3.70 -16.22
C VAL A 23 6.57 -2.27 -16.15
N GLU A 24 7.67 -2.10 -15.43
CA GLU A 24 8.38 -0.83 -15.39
C GLU A 24 9.14 -0.62 -16.71
N THR A 25 9.00 0.58 -17.29
CA THR A 25 9.75 1.01 -18.47
C THR A 25 10.52 2.30 -18.15
N ASP A 26 11.68 2.47 -18.77
CA ASP A 26 12.40 3.74 -18.72
C ASP A 26 11.95 4.71 -19.83
N ASP A 27 11.10 4.25 -20.76
CA ASP A 27 10.46 5.11 -21.77
C ASP A 27 9.19 5.76 -21.22
N TYR A 28 9.38 6.89 -20.54
CA TYR A 28 8.30 7.64 -19.91
C TYR A 28 7.23 8.11 -20.92
N GLY A 29 7.59 8.38 -22.18
CA GLY A 29 6.66 8.91 -23.18
C GLY A 29 5.55 7.92 -23.54
N PHE A 30 5.93 6.64 -23.65
CA PHE A 30 5.06 5.54 -24.05
C PHE A 30 4.46 4.75 -22.88
N ALA A 31 4.79 5.10 -21.63
CA ALA A 31 4.21 4.43 -20.47
C ALA A 31 2.71 4.72 -20.32
N ASP A 32 1.92 3.66 -20.07
CA ASP A 32 0.49 3.75 -19.76
C ASP A 32 0.24 4.46 -18.43
N ILE A 33 1.12 4.27 -17.46
CA ILE A 33 1.07 4.92 -16.14
C ILE A 33 2.34 5.76 -15.95
N LYS A 34 2.13 7.03 -15.64
CA LYS A 34 3.17 8.06 -15.47
C LYS A 34 3.11 8.60 -14.06
N ILE A 35 4.16 8.31 -13.30
CA ILE A 35 4.28 8.70 -11.89
C ILE A 35 5.27 9.86 -11.78
N GLY A 36 4.90 10.91 -11.05
CA GLY A 36 5.76 12.07 -10.84
C GLY A 36 5.50 12.77 -9.51
N PHE A 37 6.51 13.48 -9.02
CA PHE A 37 6.41 14.36 -7.86
C PHE A 37 6.31 15.81 -8.35
N TYR A 38 5.30 16.54 -7.90
CA TYR A 38 5.01 17.91 -8.33
C TYR A 38 4.79 18.82 -7.13
N THR A 39 4.81 20.14 -7.33
CA THR A 39 4.60 21.11 -6.24
C THR A 39 3.60 22.16 -6.70
N GLY A 40 2.66 22.52 -5.84
CA GLY A 40 1.71 23.60 -6.12
C GLY A 40 0.93 23.37 -7.42
N ASP A 41 0.73 24.44 -8.19
CA ASP A 41 0.18 24.34 -9.55
C ASP A 41 1.18 23.68 -10.50
N HIS A 42 0.75 22.57 -11.10
CA HIS A 42 1.52 21.78 -12.05
C HIS A 42 0.75 21.50 -13.36
N GLY A 43 -0.21 22.36 -13.69
CA GLY A 43 -0.80 22.44 -15.03
C GLY A 43 -1.89 21.41 -15.35
N ASP A 44 -2.41 20.69 -14.36
CA ASP A 44 -3.53 19.76 -14.50
C ASP A 44 -4.86 20.28 -13.90
N GLY A 45 -4.85 21.45 -13.26
CA GLY A 45 -6.02 22.08 -12.64
C GLY A 45 -6.26 21.68 -11.18
N GLU A 46 -5.47 20.77 -10.62
CA GLU A 46 -5.58 20.26 -9.24
C GLU A 46 -4.27 20.58 -8.47
N PRO A 47 -4.05 21.84 -8.07
CA PRO A 47 -2.79 22.24 -7.43
C PRO A 47 -2.63 21.58 -6.05
N PHE A 48 -1.41 21.15 -5.73
CA PHE A 48 -1.07 20.66 -4.39
C PHE A 48 -0.98 21.80 -3.36
N ASP A 49 -1.20 21.48 -2.08
CA ASP A 49 -1.36 22.43 -0.98
C ASP A 49 -0.19 22.48 0.01
N GLY A 50 0.84 21.63 -0.16
CA GLY A 50 2.07 21.68 0.62
C GLY A 50 2.19 20.52 1.60
N VAL A 51 2.65 20.79 2.82
CA VAL A 51 2.87 19.71 3.80
C VAL A 51 1.53 19.28 4.41
N LEU A 52 1.20 18.01 4.24
CA LEU A 52 -0.09 17.39 4.54
C LEU A 52 -1.25 18.02 3.74
N GLY A 53 -2.44 17.44 3.87
CA GLY A 53 -3.58 17.83 3.06
C GLY A 53 -3.71 16.88 1.88
N ILE A 54 -3.51 17.37 0.66
CA ILE A 54 -3.56 16.56 -0.56
C ILE A 54 -2.20 15.89 -0.77
N LEU A 55 -2.10 14.62 -0.35
CA LEU A 55 -0.85 13.86 -0.44
C LEU A 55 -0.48 13.51 -1.90
N ALA A 56 -1.50 13.18 -2.70
CA ALA A 56 -1.38 12.71 -4.06
C ALA A 56 -2.75 12.77 -4.74
N HIS A 57 -2.74 12.66 -6.06
CA HIS A 57 -3.92 12.34 -6.84
C HIS A 57 -3.56 11.55 -8.09
N SER A 58 -4.54 10.80 -8.58
CA SER A 58 -4.47 10.07 -9.82
C SER A 58 -5.78 10.19 -10.58
N PHE A 59 -5.67 10.03 -11.90
CA PHE A 59 -6.79 10.19 -12.80
C PHE A 59 -7.28 8.81 -13.23
N SER A 60 -8.60 8.61 -13.16
CA SER A 60 -9.22 7.36 -13.59
C SER A 60 -8.78 6.94 -15.01
N PRO A 61 -8.83 5.63 -15.33
CA PRO A 61 -8.57 5.15 -16.68
C PRO A 61 -9.30 5.96 -17.74
N GLU A 62 -8.68 6.28 -18.88
CA GLU A 62 -7.37 5.80 -19.37
C GLU A 62 -6.23 6.82 -19.19
N SER A 63 -6.37 7.82 -18.30
CA SER A 63 -5.39 8.93 -18.25
C SER A 63 -3.98 8.50 -17.84
N GLY A 64 -3.83 7.55 -16.91
CA GLY A 64 -2.54 7.04 -16.47
C GLY A 64 -1.68 8.00 -15.64
N ARG A 65 -2.18 9.19 -15.29
CA ARG A 65 -1.43 10.19 -14.52
C ARG A 65 -1.57 9.92 -13.02
N PHE A 66 -0.43 9.86 -12.34
CA PHE A 66 -0.34 9.72 -10.88
C PHE A 66 0.70 10.71 -10.34
N HIS A 67 0.21 11.71 -9.63
CA HIS A 67 0.99 12.81 -9.10
C HIS A 67 1.08 12.70 -7.57
N LEU A 68 2.26 12.96 -7.02
CA LEU A 68 2.51 13.04 -5.58
C LEU A 68 2.96 14.46 -5.23
N ASP A 69 2.52 14.98 -4.10
CA ASP A 69 3.02 16.28 -3.63
C ASP A 69 4.48 16.14 -3.17
N ALA A 70 5.39 16.84 -3.83
CA ALA A 70 6.81 16.88 -3.51
C ALA A 70 7.11 17.64 -2.21
N ALA A 71 6.17 18.41 -1.68
CA ALA A 71 6.31 19.09 -0.38
C ALA A 71 6.24 18.11 0.80
N GLU A 72 5.68 16.91 0.60
CA GLU A 72 5.49 15.95 1.67
C GLU A 72 6.79 15.31 2.14
N THR A 73 6.81 14.94 3.42
CA THR A 73 7.90 14.13 3.98
C THR A 73 7.66 12.66 3.69
N TRP A 74 7.99 12.23 2.48
CA TRP A 74 7.84 10.83 2.05
C TRP A 74 8.80 9.89 2.76
N ALA A 75 8.24 8.86 3.39
CA ALA A 75 8.99 7.76 3.99
C ALA A 75 8.80 6.47 3.20
N VAL A 76 9.91 5.87 2.78
CA VAL A 76 9.95 4.46 2.37
C VAL A 76 10.20 3.53 3.57
N ASP A 77 10.82 4.07 4.62
CA ASP A 77 11.07 3.39 5.88
C ASP A 77 11.00 4.38 7.04
N PHE A 78 10.02 4.20 7.92
CA PHE A 78 9.87 4.92 9.18
C PHE A 78 10.96 4.63 10.23
N GLY A 79 11.75 3.58 10.00
CA GLY A 79 13.01 3.27 10.68
C GLY A 79 14.11 4.28 10.36
N VAL A 80 14.06 4.90 9.17
CA VAL A 80 15.04 5.89 8.70
C VAL A 80 14.46 7.30 8.80
N GLU A 81 13.26 7.53 8.27
CA GLU A 81 12.56 8.80 8.35
C GLU A 81 11.82 8.91 9.69
N LYS A 82 12.20 9.89 10.51
CA LYS A 82 11.74 10.05 11.91
C LYS A 82 10.78 11.21 12.11
N SER A 83 10.56 12.03 11.09
CA SER A 83 9.58 13.11 11.12
C SER A 83 8.22 12.59 11.57
N THR A 84 7.59 13.32 12.48
CA THR A 84 6.25 12.99 13.00
C THR A 84 5.16 13.21 11.96
N VAL A 85 5.44 14.00 10.93
CA VAL A 85 4.55 14.24 9.79
C VAL A 85 4.88 13.35 8.59
N ALA A 86 5.80 12.40 8.74
CA ALA A 86 6.19 11.52 7.64
C ALA A 86 5.01 10.67 7.13
N VAL A 87 4.90 10.59 5.81
CA VAL A 87 3.84 9.87 5.09
C VAL A 87 4.43 8.61 4.47
N ASP A 88 3.81 7.45 4.67
CA ASP A 88 4.27 6.20 4.07
C ASP A 88 3.98 6.19 2.56
N LEU A 89 5.04 6.22 1.76
CA LEU A 89 4.93 6.29 0.30
C LEU A 89 4.21 5.08 -0.29
N GLU A 90 4.38 3.90 0.30
CA GLU A 90 3.76 2.67 -0.19
C GLU A 90 2.25 2.68 0.00
N SER A 91 1.79 3.20 1.14
CA SER A 91 0.38 3.33 1.51
C SER A 91 -0.36 4.31 0.59
N VAL A 92 0.26 5.44 0.26
CA VAL A 92 -0.32 6.37 -0.74
C VAL A 92 -0.26 5.76 -2.15
N ALA A 93 0.86 5.14 -2.52
CA ALA A 93 1.00 4.53 -3.84
C ALA A 93 -0.05 3.44 -4.11
N ILE A 94 -0.33 2.57 -3.13
CA ILE A 94 -1.32 1.52 -3.32
C ILE A 94 -2.74 2.11 -3.47
N HIS A 95 -3.07 3.19 -2.76
CA HIS A 95 -4.34 3.90 -2.87
C HIS A 95 -4.54 4.49 -4.27
N GLU A 96 -3.57 5.27 -4.73
CA GLU A 96 -3.64 5.91 -6.05
C GLU A 96 -3.62 4.90 -7.20
N ILE A 97 -2.93 3.76 -7.05
CA ILE A 97 -3.02 2.68 -8.04
C ILE A 97 -4.44 2.10 -8.09
N GLY A 98 -5.17 2.06 -6.98
CA GLY A 98 -6.59 1.66 -6.99
C GLY A 98 -7.43 2.60 -7.87
N HIS A 99 -7.22 3.90 -7.79
CA HIS A 99 -7.86 4.88 -8.68
C HIS A 99 -7.43 4.72 -10.15
N LEU A 100 -6.15 4.47 -10.41
CA LEU A 100 -5.65 4.10 -11.75
C LEU A 100 -6.26 2.79 -12.28
N LEU A 101 -6.79 1.94 -11.41
CA LEU A 101 -7.53 0.72 -11.75
C LEU A 101 -9.06 0.95 -11.77
N GLY A 102 -9.52 2.19 -11.59
CA GLY A 102 -10.93 2.55 -11.67
C GLY A 102 -11.72 2.38 -10.38
N LEU A 103 -11.06 2.14 -9.24
CA LEU A 103 -11.74 2.14 -7.94
C LEU A 103 -12.07 3.55 -7.49
N ALA A 104 -13.23 3.71 -6.86
CA ALA A 104 -13.57 4.90 -6.10
C ALA A 104 -13.13 4.72 -4.63
N HIS A 105 -13.22 5.79 -3.85
CA HIS A 105 -13.01 5.71 -2.42
C HIS A 105 -13.97 4.72 -1.74
N SER A 106 -13.44 3.99 -0.76
CA SER A 106 -14.19 3.09 0.10
C SER A 106 -14.65 3.79 1.38
N PRO A 107 -15.87 3.52 1.88
CA PRO A 107 -16.30 3.94 3.22
C PRO A 107 -15.68 3.09 4.35
N VAL A 108 -15.03 1.96 4.03
CA VAL A 108 -14.45 1.04 5.01
C VAL A 108 -13.11 1.58 5.50
N LYS A 109 -13.03 2.00 6.76
CA LYS A 109 -11.84 2.70 7.33
C LYS A 109 -10.51 1.96 7.18
N ASN A 110 -10.57 0.63 7.24
CA ASN A 110 -9.39 -0.22 7.15
C ASN A 110 -9.03 -0.60 5.71
N ALA A 111 -9.89 -0.28 4.73
CA ALA A 111 -9.58 -0.49 3.33
C ALA A 111 -8.49 0.49 2.85
N VAL A 112 -7.67 0.03 1.94
CA VAL A 112 -6.66 0.85 1.27
C VAL A 112 -7.33 2.03 0.57
N MET A 113 -8.48 1.81 -0.06
CA MET A 113 -9.24 2.87 -0.75
C MET A 113 -9.98 3.84 0.19
N TYR A 114 -9.79 3.78 1.51
CA TYR A 114 -10.30 4.82 2.42
C TYR A 114 -9.57 6.15 2.16
N PRO A 115 -10.28 7.31 2.02
CA PRO A 115 -9.71 8.57 1.52
C PRO A 115 -8.82 9.32 2.50
N SER A 116 -8.33 8.66 3.56
CA SER A 116 -7.50 9.32 4.57
C SER A 116 -6.45 8.37 5.12
N LEU A 117 -5.23 8.88 5.20
CA LEU A 117 -4.08 8.24 5.80
C LEU A 117 -3.50 9.19 6.83
N LYS A 118 -3.30 8.73 8.07
CA LYS A 118 -2.65 9.56 9.09
C LYS A 118 -1.13 9.55 8.89
N PRO A 119 -0.43 10.62 9.30
CA PRO A 119 1.02 10.57 9.39
C PRO A 119 1.46 9.36 10.22
N ARG A 120 2.58 8.74 9.84
CA ARG A 120 3.14 7.54 10.50
C ARG A 120 2.28 6.28 10.40
N GLU A 121 1.14 6.31 9.72
CA GLU A 121 0.30 5.12 9.48
C GLU A 121 0.84 4.34 8.28
N LYS A 122 0.78 3.00 8.37
CA LYS A 122 0.98 2.11 7.22
C LYS A 122 -0.32 1.39 6.93
N LYS A 123 -0.75 1.45 5.66
CA LYS A 123 -1.97 0.82 5.16
C LYS A 123 -1.68 0.26 3.78
N VAL A 124 -0.97 -0.87 3.76
CA VAL A 124 -0.46 -1.51 2.53
C VAL A 124 -1.14 -2.83 2.22
N ASP A 125 -1.94 -3.38 3.13
CA ASP A 125 -2.59 -4.67 2.94
C ASP A 125 -3.99 -4.46 2.37
N LEU A 126 -4.26 -5.11 1.23
CA LEU A 126 -5.55 -5.02 0.56
C LEU A 126 -6.62 -5.71 1.41
N SER A 127 -7.66 -4.97 1.77
CA SER A 127 -8.81 -5.52 2.48
C SER A 127 -9.71 -6.32 1.54
N ILE A 128 -10.65 -7.07 2.12
CA ILE A 128 -11.68 -7.78 1.35
C ILE A 128 -12.48 -6.80 0.46
N ASP A 129 -12.75 -5.58 0.96
CA ASP A 129 -13.47 -4.55 0.22
C ASP A 129 -12.68 -4.08 -1.01
N ASP A 130 -11.38 -3.84 -0.86
CA ASP A 130 -10.49 -3.46 -1.97
C ASP A 130 -10.44 -4.55 -3.04
N ILE A 131 -10.32 -5.82 -2.60
CA ILE A 131 -10.20 -6.98 -3.48
C ILE A 131 -11.50 -7.24 -4.25
N GLN A 132 -12.63 -7.24 -3.54
CA GLN A 132 -13.94 -7.42 -4.20
C GLN A 132 -14.22 -6.29 -5.18
N GLY A 133 -13.89 -5.05 -4.80
CA GLY A 133 -14.00 -3.88 -5.67
C GLY A 133 -13.22 -4.09 -6.98
N VAL A 134 -11.93 -4.41 -6.89
CA VAL A 134 -11.09 -4.53 -8.09
C VAL A 134 -11.41 -5.77 -8.92
N GLN A 135 -11.75 -6.88 -8.28
CA GLN A 135 -12.13 -8.11 -8.99
C GLN A 135 -13.48 -7.98 -9.71
N SER A 136 -14.36 -7.07 -9.28
CA SER A 136 -15.58 -6.76 -10.03
C SER A 136 -15.31 -6.14 -11.40
N LEU A 137 -14.14 -5.49 -11.57
CA LEU A 137 -13.71 -4.84 -12.80
C LEU A 137 -12.89 -5.76 -13.69
N TYR A 138 -11.99 -6.57 -13.11
CA TYR A 138 -10.99 -7.34 -13.85
C TYR A 138 -11.14 -8.87 -13.72
N GLY A 139 -12.00 -9.36 -12.83
CA GLY A 139 -12.03 -10.76 -12.42
C GLY A 139 -10.91 -11.11 -11.42
N SER A 140 -10.93 -12.35 -10.91
CA SER A 140 -9.91 -12.83 -9.96
C SER A 140 -8.66 -13.31 -10.68
N ASN A 141 -7.48 -13.06 -10.09
CA ASN A 141 -6.28 -13.79 -10.47
C ASN A 141 -6.48 -15.30 -10.23
N PRO A 142 -6.18 -16.19 -11.21
CA PRO A 142 -6.34 -17.63 -11.04
C PRO A 142 -5.51 -18.24 -9.90
N ASN A 143 -4.43 -17.58 -9.50
CA ASN A 143 -3.56 -18.02 -8.39
C ASN A 143 -3.97 -17.41 -7.04
N PHE A 144 -5.01 -16.58 -7.00
CA PHE A 144 -5.51 -15.96 -5.79
C PHE A 144 -6.58 -16.84 -5.11
N THR A 145 -6.54 -16.94 -3.78
CA THR A 145 -7.56 -17.63 -2.99
C THR A 145 -7.92 -16.82 -1.74
N PHE A 146 -9.22 -16.62 -1.49
CA PHE A 146 -9.70 -15.91 -0.30
C PHE A 146 -9.31 -16.59 1.02
N GLY A 147 -9.15 -17.92 1.02
CA GLY A 147 -8.74 -18.68 2.20
C GLY A 147 -7.41 -18.20 2.78
N SER A 148 -6.44 -17.88 1.92
CA SER A 148 -5.12 -17.39 2.33
C SER A 148 -5.17 -16.05 3.09
N LEU A 149 -6.11 -15.17 2.73
CA LEU A 149 -6.27 -13.88 3.41
C LEU A 149 -6.93 -14.02 4.77
N LEU A 150 -7.99 -14.82 4.87
CA LEU A 150 -8.69 -15.08 6.12
C LEU A 150 -7.78 -15.75 7.16
N GLU A 151 -6.88 -16.64 6.73
CA GLU A 151 -5.86 -17.22 7.60
C GLU A 151 -4.85 -16.18 8.11
N SER A 152 -4.46 -15.25 7.24
CA SER A 152 -3.56 -14.15 7.61
C SER A 152 -4.21 -13.19 8.62
N ASP A 153 -5.46 -12.80 8.40
CA ASP A 153 -6.22 -11.93 9.31
C ASP A 153 -6.48 -12.61 10.66
N THR A 154 -6.81 -13.90 10.65
CA THR A 154 -7.00 -14.67 11.89
C THR A 154 -5.70 -14.77 12.69
N SER A 155 -4.58 -15.01 12.01
CA SER A 155 -3.25 -15.08 12.63
C SER A 155 -2.81 -13.73 13.19
N ALA A 156 -3.06 -12.63 12.47
CA ALA A 156 -2.77 -11.28 12.95
C ALA A 156 -3.61 -10.92 14.18
N ASN A 157 -4.91 -11.25 14.17
CA ASN A 157 -5.80 -11.02 15.31
C ASN A 157 -5.43 -11.87 16.53
N GLN A 158 -4.99 -13.12 16.34
CA GLN A 158 -4.48 -13.97 17.43
C GLN A 158 -3.15 -13.46 18.01
N ALA A 159 -2.25 -12.93 17.18
CA ALA A 159 -0.99 -12.35 17.63
C ALA A 159 -1.17 -11.07 18.47
N ILE A 160 -2.22 -10.29 18.21
CA ILE A 160 -2.60 -9.12 19.02
C ILE A 160 -3.22 -9.55 20.37
N GLY A 161 -3.79 -10.76 20.45
CA GLY A 161 -4.44 -11.31 21.65
C GLY A 161 -3.51 -11.87 22.73
N LEU A 162 -2.20 -11.97 22.50
CA LEU A 162 -1.21 -12.49 23.46
C LEU A 162 -0.21 -11.40 23.91
N ARG A 163 -0.72 -10.32 24.52
CA ARG A 163 0.07 -9.49 25.44
C ARG A 163 -0.66 -9.43 26.79
N PHE A 164 -0.66 -10.55 27.49
CA PHE A 164 -0.84 -10.58 28.93
C PHE A 164 0.50 -10.97 29.54
N GLU A 165 1.18 -9.99 30.12
CA GLU A 165 2.27 -10.23 31.07
C GLU A 165 1.66 -10.85 32.34
N PRO A 166 2.24 -11.95 32.84
CA PRO A 166 2.49 -12.02 34.26
C PRO A 166 3.96 -12.29 34.54
N SER A 167 4.54 -11.40 35.35
CA SER A 167 5.72 -11.64 36.16
C SER A 167 5.62 -12.97 36.92
N PHE A 168 6.71 -13.76 36.97
CA PHE A 168 7.36 -14.31 38.18
C PHE A 168 8.34 -15.44 37.80
N TRP A 169 9.63 -15.23 38.12
CA TRP A 169 10.71 -16.16 38.50
C TRP A 169 10.90 -17.54 37.80
N ALA A 170 12.06 -17.63 37.11
CA ALA A 170 13.07 -18.70 37.03
C ALA A 170 12.67 -20.19 36.95
N ILE A 171 13.19 -20.89 35.92
CA ILE A 171 14.17 -22.00 36.01
C ILE A 171 14.67 -22.35 34.60
N SER A 172 15.99 -22.54 34.47
CA SER A 172 16.68 -23.02 33.27
C SER A 172 16.23 -24.42 32.83
N MET A 173 16.13 -24.64 31.52
CA MET A 173 16.74 -25.81 30.85
C MET A 173 16.79 -25.59 29.33
N PHE A 174 17.98 -25.75 28.76
CA PHE A 174 18.23 -25.83 27.33
C PHE A 174 17.58 -27.10 26.75
N LEU A 175 16.96 -26.98 25.58
CA LEU A 175 16.93 -28.05 24.58
C LEU A 175 16.69 -27.46 23.19
N ALA A 176 17.60 -27.78 22.28
CA ALA A 176 17.62 -27.42 20.88
C ALA A 176 16.58 -28.23 20.09
N ALA A 177 15.99 -27.63 19.05
CA ALA A 177 15.55 -28.35 17.87
C ALA A 177 15.39 -27.40 16.67
N SER A 178 16.15 -27.69 15.61
CA SER A 178 16.03 -27.14 14.26
C SER A 178 14.97 -27.92 13.48
N PHE A 179 14.22 -27.29 12.56
CA PHE A 179 13.52 -28.03 11.50
C PHE A 179 13.54 -27.32 10.14
N PHE A 180 13.62 -28.18 9.12
CA PHE A 180 13.85 -27.91 7.70
C PHE A 180 12.60 -27.42 6.97
N CYS A 181 12.88 -26.69 5.88
CA CYS A 181 11.94 -26.31 4.84
C CYS A 181 11.75 -27.47 3.85
N ILE A 182 10.51 -27.67 3.38
CA ILE A 182 10.22 -28.10 2.01
C ILE A 182 9.39 -27.00 1.39
#